data_AF-A0A819IEV0-F1
#
_entry.id   AF-A0A819IEV0-F1
#
_cell.length_a   1.000
_cell.length_b   1.000
_cell.length_c   1.000
_cell.angle_alpha   90.00
_cell.angle_beta   90.00
_cell.angle_gamma   90.00
#
_symmetry.space_group_name_H-M   'P 1'
#
loop_
_entity.id
_entity.type
_entity.pdbx_description
1 polymer ?
#
loop_
_entity_poly.entity_id
_entity_poly.type
_entity_poly.pdbx_seq_one_letter_code
_entity_poly.pdbx_strand_id
1 'polypeptide(L)'
;MYTSIIFSTILIFFCINNVLTIHCPKSSAKWCQNKEIAQICGVTEQCKKFVWKIHDGNDKVNFTLYYETLCPDCRYFMTTQFSKTYQTIPNIINITIVPYGNAHETYDPTTKLYQFVCQHGADECLGNLIHTCVLNFYPTIEQYMPFVNCTESTSGDVKTVATQCAEKTKIDKA
;
A
#
# COMPACT_ATOMS: atom_id res chain seq x y z
N MET A 1 -43.63 -5.41 -34.67
CA MET A 1 -44.07 -4.84 -33.39
C MET A 1 -44.72 -5.88 -32.47
N TYR A 2 -45.62 -6.74 -32.98
CA TYR A 2 -46.28 -7.80 -32.19
C TYR A 2 -45.35 -8.89 -31.62
N THR A 3 -44.32 -9.30 -32.35
CA THR A 3 -43.36 -10.34 -31.91
C THR A 3 -42.51 -9.92 -30.69
N SER A 4 -42.17 -8.65 -30.58
CA SER A 4 -41.36 -8.11 -29.48
C SER A 4 -42.16 -7.97 -28.17
N ILE A 5 -43.47 -7.71 -28.28
CA ILE A 5 -44.39 -7.61 -27.14
C ILE A 5 -44.62 -9.01 -26.55
N ILE A 6 -44.85 -10.01 -27.41
CA ILE A 6 -45.05 -11.40 -26.99
C ILE A 6 -43.82 -11.93 -26.22
N PHE A 7 -42.61 -11.64 -26.73
CA PHE A 7 -41.36 -12.02 -26.05
C PHE A 7 -41.21 -11.34 -24.68
N SER A 8 -41.49 -10.04 -24.57
CA SER A 8 -41.46 -9.33 -23.28
C SER A 8 -42.48 -9.87 -22.29
N THR A 9 -43.72 -10.14 -22.72
CA THR A 9 -44.76 -10.68 -21.84
C THR A 9 -44.44 -12.10 -21.38
N ILE A 10 -43.84 -12.94 -22.24
CA ILE A 10 -43.39 -14.29 -21.86
C ILE A 10 -42.25 -14.21 -20.85
N LEU A 11 -41.27 -13.33 -21.06
CA LEU A 11 -40.18 -13.11 -20.11
C LEU A 11 -40.70 -12.65 -18.74
N ILE A 12 -41.63 -11.69 -18.72
CA ILE A 12 -42.23 -11.19 -17.48
C ILE A 12 -43.02 -12.31 -16.78
N PHE A 13 -43.82 -13.10 -17.51
CA PHE A 13 -44.57 -14.21 -16.95
C PHE A 13 -43.64 -15.32 -16.41
N PHE A 14 -42.53 -15.60 -17.12
CA PHE A 14 -41.51 -16.54 -16.66
C PHE A 14 -40.78 -16.01 -15.42
N CYS A 15 -40.51 -14.70 -15.34
CA CYS A 15 -39.94 -14.06 -14.16
C CYS A 15 -40.90 -14.07 -12.97
N ILE A 16 -42.19 -13.79 -13.17
CA ILE A 16 -43.20 -13.79 -12.09
C ILE A 16 -43.42 -15.21 -11.56
N ASN A 17 -43.45 -16.22 -12.42
CA ASN A 17 -43.66 -17.61 -12.01
C ASN A 17 -42.38 -18.34 -11.55
N ASN A 18 -41.19 -17.85 -11.93
CA ASN A 18 -39.89 -18.31 -11.39
C ASN A 18 -39.31 -17.31 -10.37
N VAL A 19 -40.13 -16.48 -9.72
CA VAL A 19 -39.71 -15.93 -8.43
C VAL A 19 -39.69 -17.11 -7.46
N LEU A 20 -38.61 -17.91 -7.53
CA LEU A 20 -38.16 -18.66 -6.38
C LEU A 20 -38.16 -17.65 -5.24
N THR A 21 -39.00 -17.89 -4.25
CA THR A 21 -38.92 -17.22 -2.96
C THR A 21 -37.46 -17.31 -2.52
N ILE A 22 -36.70 -16.23 -2.70
CA ILE A 22 -35.30 -16.16 -2.27
C ILE A 22 -35.37 -16.15 -0.74
N HIS A 23 -35.30 -17.33 -0.14
CA HIS A 23 -35.25 -17.49 1.30
C HIS A 23 -33.84 -17.12 1.75
N CYS A 24 -33.59 -15.83 1.87
CA CYS A 24 -32.36 -15.33 2.45
C CYS A 24 -32.56 -15.15 3.97
N PRO A 25 -31.66 -15.69 4.82
CA PRO A 25 -31.76 -15.53 6.27
C PRO A 25 -31.45 -14.09 6.75
N LYS A 26 -31.13 -13.18 5.83
CA LYS A 26 -30.68 -11.80 6.11
C LYS A 26 -31.40 -10.79 5.23
N SER A 27 -31.56 -9.57 5.73
CA SER A 27 -32.15 -8.46 4.95
C SER A 27 -31.25 -8.06 3.78
N SER A 28 -31.82 -7.41 2.77
CA SER A 28 -31.11 -6.98 1.55
C SER A 28 -29.89 -6.09 1.83
N ALA A 29 -29.93 -5.27 2.88
CA ALA A 29 -28.80 -4.47 3.33
C ALA A 29 -27.58 -5.31 3.79
N LYS A 30 -27.78 -6.60 4.06
CA LYS A 30 -26.76 -7.52 4.58
C LYS A 30 -26.27 -8.53 3.55
N TRP A 31 -26.91 -8.60 2.38
CA TRP A 31 -26.64 -9.60 1.35
C TRP A 31 -25.20 -9.64 0.87
N CYS A 32 -24.56 -8.48 0.76
CA CYS A 32 -23.17 -8.35 0.32
C CYS A 32 -22.18 -8.13 1.49
N GLN A 33 -22.53 -8.51 2.72
CA GLN A 33 -21.58 -8.37 3.84
C GLN A 33 -20.42 -9.36 3.79
N ASN A 34 -20.66 -10.58 3.30
CA ASN A 34 -19.63 -11.58 3.10
C ASN A 34 -20.05 -12.59 2.02
N LYS A 35 -19.09 -13.42 1.59
CA LYS A 35 -19.27 -14.39 0.51
C LYS A 35 -20.35 -15.43 0.80
N GLU A 36 -20.42 -15.91 2.03
CA GLU A 36 -21.37 -16.95 2.45
C GLU A 36 -22.83 -16.46 2.37
N ILE A 37 -23.10 -15.25 2.87
CA ILE A 37 -24.45 -14.66 2.79
C ILE A 37 -24.85 -14.43 1.33
N ALA A 38 -23.97 -13.90 0.48
CA ALA A 38 -24.34 -13.66 -0.92
C ALA A 38 -24.53 -14.97 -1.71
N GLN A 39 -23.85 -16.04 -1.33
CA GLN A 39 -24.04 -17.37 -1.92
C GLN A 39 -25.40 -17.94 -1.52
N ILE A 40 -25.72 -17.95 -0.23
CA ILE A 40 -27.01 -18.44 0.28
C ILE A 40 -28.18 -17.62 -0.29
N CYS A 41 -27.98 -16.31 -0.46
CA CYS A 41 -29.01 -15.40 -0.95
C CYS A 41 -29.02 -15.26 -2.48
N GLY A 42 -28.20 -16.02 -3.22
CA GLY A 42 -28.22 -16.05 -4.69
C GLY A 42 -27.81 -14.74 -5.38
N VAL A 43 -27.07 -13.88 -4.68
CA VAL A 43 -26.72 -12.51 -5.12
C VAL A 43 -25.22 -12.30 -5.27
N THR A 44 -24.45 -13.38 -5.38
CA THR A 44 -22.99 -13.33 -5.50
C THR A 44 -22.53 -12.47 -6.67
N GLU A 45 -23.12 -12.62 -7.85
CA GLU A 45 -22.70 -11.86 -9.04
C GLU A 45 -23.07 -10.38 -8.95
N GLN A 46 -24.22 -10.06 -8.34
CA GLN A 46 -24.65 -8.70 -8.07
C GLN A 46 -23.72 -8.04 -7.04
N CYS A 47 -23.35 -8.76 -5.98
CA CYS A 47 -22.39 -8.28 -4.99
C CYS A 47 -21.01 -8.05 -5.62
N LYS A 48 -20.48 -8.99 -6.42
CA LYS A 48 -19.22 -8.83 -7.16
C LYS A 48 -19.21 -7.65 -8.12
N LYS A 49 -20.35 -7.37 -8.76
CA LYS A 49 -20.44 -6.33 -9.78
C LYS A 49 -20.61 -4.94 -9.19
N PHE A 50 -21.36 -4.81 -8.09
CA PHE A 50 -21.84 -3.52 -7.61
C PHE A 50 -21.38 -3.13 -6.21
N VAL A 51 -20.93 -4.08 -5.37
CA VAL A 51 -20.63 -3.83 -3.96
C VAL A 51 -19.20 -4.20 -3.59
N TRP A 52 -18.85 -5.47 -3.76
CA TRP A 52 -17.47 -5.90 -3.70
C TRP A 52 -16.83 -5.36 -4.95
N LYS A 53 -16.07 -4.28 -4.85
CA LYS A 53 -15.04 -4.00 -5.85
C LYS A 53 -14.11 -5.20 -5.84
N ILE A 54 -14.43 -6.22 -6.65
CA ILE A 54 -13.52 -7.32 -6.93
C ILE A 54 -12.44 -6.66 -7.76
N HIS A 55 -11.41 -6.18 -7.08
CA HIS A 55 -10.08 -6.09 -7.64
C HIS A 55 -9.83 -7.42 -8.34
N ASP A 56 -9.50 -7.38 -9.64
CA ASP A 56 -9.42 -8.53 -10.56
C ASP A 56 -8.36 -9.59 -10.19
N GLY A 57 -7.83 -9.53 -8.95
CA GLY A 57 -6.70 -10.29 -8.46
C GLY A 57 -5.35 -9.63 -8.76
N ASN A 58 -5.32 -8.54 -9.54
CA ASN A 58 -4.09 -7.83 -9.90
C ASN A 58 -3.92 -6.47 -9.22
N ASP A 59 -4.99 -5.85 -8.72
CA ASP A 59 -4.85 -4.57 -8.02
C ASP A 59 -4.18 -4.77 -6.65
N LYS A 60 -2.98 -4.21 -6.53
CA LYS A 60 -2.22 -4.20 -5.29
C LYS A 60 -2.74 -3.14 -4.33
N VAL A 61 -2.67 -3.42 -3.03
CA VAL A 61 -2.92 -2.43 -1.98
C VAL A 61 -1.78 -1.42 -1.99
N ASN A 62 -2.08 -0.15 -2.26
CA ASN A 62 -1.08 0.92 -2.14
C ASN A 62 -0.82 1.23 -0.66
N PHE A 63 0.45 1.19 -0.27
CA PHE A 63 0.90 1.51 1.07
C PHE A 63 2.07 2.50 1.00
N THR A 64 1.94 3.63 1.67
CA THR A 64 2.99 4.65 1.73
C THR A 64 3.44 4.85 3.18
N LEU A 65 4.75 4.73 3.42
CA LEU A 65 5.37 5.00 4.72
C LEU A 65 6.15 6.31 4.67
N TYR A 66 5.74 7.28 5.48
CA TYR A 66 6.52 8.48 5.77
C TYR A 66 7.29 8.24 7.08
N TYR A 67 8.60 8.44 7.08
CA TYR A 67 9.46 8.11 8.24
C TYR A 67 10.73 8.98 8.31
N GLU A 68 11.49 8.86 9.39
CA GLU A 68 12.73 9.60 9.66
C GLU A 68 13.83 8.64 10.14
N THR A 69 15.06 8.77 9.63
CA THR A 69 16.13 7.75 9.79
C THR A 69 16.77 7.65 11.18
N LEU A 70 16.36 8.47 12.15
CA LEU A 70 16.79 8.38 13.56
C LEU A 70 15.62 8.30 14.55
N CYS A 71 14.38 8.30 14.08
CA CYS A 71 13.20 8.17 14.93
C CYS A 71 13.09 6.73 15.47
N PRO A 72 13.12 6.50 16.80
CA PRO A 72 13.09 5.15 17.38
C PRO A 72 11.89 4.32 16.96
N ASP A 73 10.69 4.93 16.92
CA ASP A 73 9.46 4.23 16.55
C ASP A 73 9.42 3.92 15.04
N CYS A 74 9.95 4.80 14.20
CA CYS A 74 10.11 4.54 12.76
C CYS A 74 11.01 3.34 12.53
N ARG A 75 12.18 3.31 13.19
CA ARG A 75 13.13 2.20 13.11
C ARG A 75 12.51 0.89 13.59
N TYR A 76 11.78 0.93 14.70
CA TYR A 76 11.08 -0.25 15.22
C TYR A 76 10.02 -0.75 14.25
N PHE A 77 9.16 0.13 13.71
CA PHE A 77 8.16 -0.24 12.73
C PHE A 77 8.79 -0.81 11.45
N MET A 78 9.81 -0.15 10.91
CA MET A 78 10.52 -0.56 9.70
C MET A 78 11.06 -1.99 9.83
N THR A 79 11.79 -2.24 10.91
CA THR A 79 12.57 -3.47 11.10
C THR A 79 11.74 -4.65 11.60
N THR A 80 10.66 -4.41 12.34
CA THR A 80 9.87 -5.49 12.97
C THR A 80 8.54 -5.79 12.29
N GLN A 81 7.92 -4.78 11.64
CA GLN A 81 6.57 -4.92 11.07
C GLN A 81 6.60 -4.77 9.56
N PHE A 82 7.14 -3.66 9.05
CA PHE A 82 7.08 -3.32 7.63
C PHE A 82 7.88 -4.28 6.76
N SER A 83 9.16 -4.48 7.05
CA SER A 83 10.04 -5.39 6.31
C SER A 83 9.48 -6.81 6.27
N LYS A 84 8.95 -7.31 7.40
CA LYS A 84 8.30 -8.61 7.50
C LYS A 84 7.01 -8.71 6.68
N THR A 85 6.19 -7.66 6.71
CA THR A 85 4.94 -7.60 5.93
C THR A 85 5.26 -7.67 4.44
N TYR A 86 6.18 -6.84 3.96
CA TYR A 86 6.59 -6.84 2.56
C TYR A 86 7.09 -8.22 2.09
N GLN A 87 7.93 -8.88 2.89
CA GLN A 87 8.42 -10.22 2.56
C GLN A 87 7.32 -11.29 2.51
N THR A 88 6.24 -11.11 3.29
CA THR A 88 5.14 -12.08 3.35
C THR A 88 4.15 -11.92 2.21
N ILE A 89 3.88 -10.67 1.79
CA ILE A 89 2.82 -10.35 0.83
C ILE A 89 3.26 -9.47 -0.35
N PRO A 90 4.44 -9.68 -0.96
CA PRO A 90 5.00 -8.75 -1.98
C PRO A 90 4.14 -8.65 -3.25
N ASN A 91 3.33 -9.68 -3.52
CA ASN A 91 2.51 -9.77 -4.73
C ASN A 91 1.21 -8.97 -4.66
N ILE A 92 0.74 -8.60 -3.45
CA ILE A 92 -0.56 -7.93 -3.25
C ILE A 92 -0.43 -6.53 -2.67
N ILE A 93 0.80 -6.03 -2.50
CA ILE A 93 1.09 -4.70 -1.94
C ILE A 93 2.01 -3.91 -2.88
N ASN A 94 1.68 -2.64 -3.09
CA ASN A 94 2.51 -1.68 -3.80
C ASN A 94 3.03 -0.67 -2.77
N ILE A 95 4.35 -0.62 -2.61
CA ILE A 95 4.98 0.10 -1.51
C ILE A 95 5.67 1.36 -2.01
N THR A 96 5.50 2.44 -1.26
CA THR A 96 6.31 3.66 -1.36
C THR A 96 6.83 4.01 0.01
N ILE A 97 8.10 4.38 0.14
CA ILE A 97 8.66 4.90 1.39
C ILE A 97 9.22 6.30 1.14
N VAL A 98 9.02 7.21 2.09
CA VAL A 98 9.36 8.63 1.98
C VAL A 98 10.16 9.03 3.23
N PRO A 99 11.50 9.07 3.13
CA PRO A 99 12.36 9.53 4.22
C PRO A 99 12.31 11.07 4.30
N TYR A 100 11.49 11.59 5.22
CA TYR A 100 11.33 13.02 5.47
C TYR A 100 10.70 13.25 6.84
N GLY A 101 9.53 12.63 7.06
CA GLY A 101 8.76 12.67 8.30
C GLY A 101 8.50 14.09 8.81
N ASN A 102 8.93 14.38 10.05
CA ASN A 102 8.74 15.68 10.70
C ASN A 102 9.85 16.71 10.39
N ALA A 103 10.66 16.48 9.36
CA ALA A 103 11.56 17.52 8.88
C ALA A 103 10.78 18.78 8.45
N HIS A 104 11.37 19.94 8.69
CA HIS A 104 10.87 21.23 8.23
C HIS A 104 11.83 21.80 7.18
N GLU A 105 11.26 22.40 6.14
CA GLU A 105 12.03 23.10 5.12
C GLU A 105 11.74 24.60 5.13
N THR A 106 12.76 25.40 4.81
CA THR A 106 12.61 26.84 4.62
C THR A 106 13.36 27.26 3.36
N TYR A 107 12.68 27.99 2.49
CA TYR A 107 13.29 28.53 1.28
C TYR A 107 14.09 29.79 1.59
N ASP A 108 15.39 29.79 1.28
CA ASP A 108 16.24 30.97 1.36
C ASP A 108 16.30 31.66 -0.01
N PRO A 109 15.72 32.87 -0.17
CA PRO A 109 15.69 33.58 -1.44
C PRO A 109 17.08 34.12 -1.86
N THR A 110 18.03 34.23 -0.93
CA THR A 110 19.39 34.74 -1.21
C THR A 110 20.22 33.67 -1.88
N THR A 111 20.23 32.47 -1.32
CA THR A 111 20.95 31.31 -1.86
C THR A 111 20.14 30.58 -2.93
N LYS A 112 18.82 30.80 -2.98
CA LYS A 112 17.84 30.08 -3.81
C LYS A 112 17.79 28.58 -3.51
N LEU A 113 18.06 28.20 -2.27
CA LEU A 113 18.10 26.82 -1.81
C LEU A 113 17.10 26.60 -0.66
N TYR A 114 16.62 25.38 -0.53
CA TYR A 114 15.89 24.94 0.66
C TYR A 114 16.89 24.52 1.74
N GLN A 115 16.61 24.94 2.98
CA GLN A 115 17.29 24.46 4.18
C GLN A 115 16.36 23.50 4.91
N PHE A 116 16.90 22.36 5.36
CA PHE A 116 16.14 21.31 6.05
C PHE A 116 16.57 21.23 7.51
N VAL A 117 15.60 21.13 8.41
CA VAL A 117 15.79 20.96 9.84
C VAL A 117 15.02 19.72 10.29
N CYS A 118 15.71 18.76 10.89
CA CYS A 118 15.14 17.50 11.34
C CYS A 118 15.10 17.42 12.88
N GLN A 119 14.17 16.64 13.44
CA GLN A 119 13.93 16.60 14.89
C GLN A 119 15.12 16.03 15.67
N HIS A 120 15.83 15.08 15.07
CA HIS A 120 17.00 14.43 15.66
C HIS A 120 18.32 15.01 15.12
N GLY A 121 18.29 16.26 14.64
CA GLY A 121 19.46 17.02 14.23
C GLY A 121 19.96 16.73 12.82
N ALA A 122 21.16 17.23 12.51
CA ALA A 122 21.72 17.18 11.15
C ALA A 122 21.98 15.75 10.65
N ASP A 123 22.27 14.81 11.55
CA ASP A 123 22.51 13.41 11.21
C ASP A 123 21.25 12.71 10.69
N GLU A 124 20.07 13.06 11.23
CA GLU A 124 18.80 12.59 10.67
C GLU A 124 18.55 13.15 9.27
N CYS A 125 18.79 14.44 9.07
CA CYS A 125 18.67 15.03 7.74
C CYS A 125 19.63 14.37 6.74
N LEU A 126 20.85 14.06 7.17
CA LEU A 126 21.82 13.33 6.35
C LEU A 126 21.34 11.92 6.03
N GLY A 127 20.81 11.19 7.02
CA GLY A 127 20.25 9.85 6.80
C GLY A 127 19.04 9.86 5.87
N ASN A 128 18.12 10.81 6.04
CA ASN A 128 16.97 11.01 5.15
C ASN A 128 17.44 11.27 3.70
N LEU A 129 18.48 12.10 3.51
CA LEU A 129 19.06 12.37 2.21
C LEU A 129 19.72 11.12 1.59
N ILE A 130 20.49 10.36 2.36
CA ILE A 130 21.11 9.11 1.90
C ILE A 130 20.05 8.10 1.45
N HIS A 131 18.99 7.91 2.26
CA HIS A 131 17.88 7.03 1.88
C HIS A 131 17.19 7.52 0.61
N THR A 132 16.96 8.83 0.47
CA THR A 132 16.41 9.43 -0.76
C THR A 132 17.30 9.16 -1.98
N CYS A 133 18.62 9.32 -1.85
CA CYS A 133 19.58 9.04 -2.92
C CYS A 133 19.54 7.56 -3.36
N VAL A 134 19.54 6.64 -2.40
CA VAL A 134 19.44 5.21 -2.69
C VAL A 134 18.14 4.87 -3.41
N LEU A 135 17.00 5.39 -2.97
CA LEU A 135 15.71 5.17 -3.64
C LEU A 135 15.71 5.71 -5.09
N ASN A 136 16.40 6.84 -5.33
CA ASN A 136 16.54 7.41 -6.66
C ASN A 136 17.42 6.55 -7.60
N PHE A 137 18.52 6.00 -7.09
CA PHE A 137 19.44 5.19 -7.90
C PHE A 137 19.00 3.72 -8.05
N TYR A 138 18.23 3.21 -7.10
CA TYR A 138 17.73 1.83 -7.06
C TYR A 138 16.21 1.88 -6.88
N PRO A 139 15.43 2.02 -7.97
CA PRO A 139 14.03 2.38 -7.89
C PRO A 139 13.09 1.24 -7.47
N THR A 140 13.56 0.00 -7.38
CA THR A 140 12.71 -1.12 -6.94
C THR A 140 12.98 -1.48 -5.48
N ILE A 141 11.92 -1.85 -4.77
CA ILE A 141 11.98 -2.16 -3.34
C ILE A 141 12.91 -3.34 -3.04
N GLU A 142 13.04 -4.30 -3.95
CA GLU A 142 13.97 -5.41 -3.81
C GLU A 142 15.43 -4.95 -3.76
N GLN A 143 15.74 -3.83 -4.44
CA GLN A 143 17.09 -3.28 -4.49
C GLN A 143 17.40 -2.43 -3.26
N TYR A 144 16.52 -1.50 -2.87
CA TYR A 144 16.81 -0.56 -1.78
C TYR A 144 16.48 -1.08 -0.38
N MET A 145 15.48 -1.97 -0.24
CA MET A 145 14.98 -2.35 1.09
C MET A 145 16.01 -3.09 1.95
N PRO A 146 16.91 -3.93 1.41
CA PRO A 146 18.00 -4.50 2.20
C PRO A 146 18.89 -3.43 2.84
N PHE A 147 19.19 -2.35 2.11
CA PHE A 147 19.99 -1.23 2.62
C PHE A 147 19.24 -0.47 3.71
N VAL A 148 18.00 -0.05 3.43
CA VAL A 148 17.17 0.68 4.40
C VAL A 148 16.98 -0.14 5.68
N ASN A 149 16.70 -1.45 5.56
CA ASN A 149 16.54 -2.29 6.75
C ASN A 149 17.86 -2.43 7.53
N CYS A 150 19.01 -2.47 6.85
CA CYS A 150 20.32 -2.53 7.50
C CYS A 150 20.63 -1.25 8.28
N THR A 151 20.45 -0.07 7.66
CA THR A 151 20.74 1.22 8.31
C THR A 151 19.80 1.47 9.48
N GLU A 152 18.50 1.22 9.32
CA GLU A 152 17.49 1.38 10.38
C GLU A 152 17.68 0.39 11.53
N SER A 153 18.34 -0.76 11.30
CA SER A 153 18.65 -1.75 12.35
C SER A 153 19.98 -1.48 13.07
N THR A 154 20.81 -0.54 12.59
CA THR A 154 22.19 -0.38 13.07
C THR A 154 22.34 0.96 13.79
N SER A 155 22.87 0.94 15.01
CA SER A 155 23.20 2.17 15.75
C SER A 155 24.64 2.57 15.47
N GLY A 156 24.88 3.87 15.27
CA GLY A 156 26.22 4.40 15.04
C GLY A 156 26.19 5.74 14.31
N ASP A 157 27.38 6.21 13.95
CA ASP A 157 27.55 7.34 13.04
C ASP A 157 26.89 7.05 11.69
N VAL A 158 26.09 7.99 11.19
CA VAL A 158 25.24 7.81 10.01
C VAL A 158 26.04 7.44 8.77
N LYS A 159 27.18 8.10 8.53
CA LYS A 159 28.03 7.83 7.35
C LYS A 159 28.67 6.46 7.44
N THR A 160 29.20 6.13 8.62
CA THR A 160 29.84 4.83 8.87
C THR A 160 28.84 3.69 8.66
N VAL A 161 27.63 3.81 9.23
CA VAL A 161 26.56 2.83 9.07
C VAL A 161 26.11 2.73 7.61
N ALA A 162 25.93 3.86 6.92
CA ALA A 162 25.56 3.88 5.51
C ALA A 162 26.60 3.14 4.65
N THR A 163 27.90 3.42 4.82
CA THR A 163 28.97 2.73 4.08
C THR A 163 28.97 1.22 4.33
N GLN A 164 28.88 0.80 5.59
CA GLN A 164 28.85 -0.62 5.96
C GLN A 164 27.64 -1.34 5.35
N CYS A 165 26.47 -0.72 5.41
CA CYS A 165 25.25 -1.27 4.84
C CYS A 165 25.28 -1.27 3.31
N ALA A 166 25.88 -0.27 2.68
CA ALA A 166 26.07 -0.20 1.24
C ALA A 166 26.94 -1.37 0.74
N GLU A 167 28.09 -1.60 1.38
CA GLU A 167 28.97 -2.74 1.09
C GLU A 167 28.24 -4.08 1.27
N LYS A 168 27.54 -4.25 2.41
CA LYS A 168 26.80 -5.47 2.75
C LYS A 168 25.69 -5.80 1.74
N THR A 169 25.05 -4.76 1.19
CA THR A 169 23.89 -4.89 0.30
C THR A 169 24.22 -4.67 -1.17
N LYS A 170 25.50 -4.46 -1.49
CA LYS A 170 26.03 -4.23 -2.85
C LYS A 170 25.43 -2.99 -3.50
N ILE A 171 25.23 -1.94 -2.71
CA ILE A 171 24.93 -0.60 -3.19
C ILE A 171 26.26 0.13 -3.39
N ASP A 172 26.54 0.50 -4.64
CA ASP A 172 27.74 1.25 -5.03
C ASP A 172 27.53 2.77 -5.07
N LYS A 173 26.29 3.24 -4.86
CA LYS A 173 25.88 4.65 -4.92
C LYS A 173 25.13 5.10 -3.65
N ALA A 174 25.71 4.86 -2.48
CA ALA A 174 25.19 5.31 -1.18
C ALA A 174 25.92 6.57 -0.69
#